data_AF-A0A7W5VAT2-F1
#
_entry.id   AF-A0A7W5VAT2-F1
#
_cell.length_a   1.000
_cell.length_b   1.000
_cell.length_c   1.000
_cell.angle_alpha   90.00
_cell.angle_beta   90.00
_cell.angle_gamma   90.00
#
_symmetry.space_group_name_H-M   'P 1'
#
loop_
_entity.id
_entity.type
_entity.pdbx_description
1 polymer ?
#
loop_
_entity_poly.entity_id
_entity_poly.type
_entity_poly.pdbx_seq_one_letter_code
_entity_poly.pdbx_strand_id
1 'polypeptide(L)'
;MAEDEDRGVTLRTGLYEFWTAEGAHVYLHDTDFRRLTYQPGRPPVLELEFLYDSQWTPPELAGTPVVVFRFEDARLLEWCEDREGHDYVSTHPHAPPGQVSCFDWDGSDLFTLDTFTMRLTFRAPRAEVTVRVKQNEKPTLPPD
;
A
#
# COMPACT_ATOMS: atom_id res chain seq x y z
N MET A 1 -6.51 19.49 -30.93
CA MET A 1 -5.41 20.02 -30.11
C MET A 1 -5.93 21.28 -29.45
N ALA A 2 -6.21 21.19 -28.16
CA ALA A 2 -6.48 22.32 -27.29
C ALA A 2 -6.06 21.85 -25.89
N GLU A 3 -5.01 22.48 -25.38
CA GLU A 3 -4.45 22.32 -24.05
C GLU A 3 -5.48 22.79 -23.02
N ASP A 4 -5.72 21.98 -21.99
CA ASP A 4 -6.58 22.33 -20.85
C ASP A 4 -5.65 22.65 -19.67
N GLU A 5 -5.28 23.93 -19.58
CA GLU A 5 -4.22 24.50 -18.74
C GLU A 5 -4.71 24.86 -17.32
N ASP A 6 -5.90 24.39 -16.90
CA ASP A 6 -6.55 24.85 -15.65
C ASP A 6 -7.16 23.74 -14.77
N ARG A 7 -6.56 22.53 -14.77
CA ARG A 7 -6.75 21.56 -13.68
C ARG A 7 -5.53 21.53 -12.78
N GLY A 8 -5.46 22.52 -11.89
CA GLY A 8 -4.50 22.57 -10.80
C GLY A 8 -4.68 21.40 -9.82
N VAL A 9 -3.99 20.30 -10.08
CA VAL A 9 -3.41 19.42 -9.05
C VAL A 9 -1.91 19.58 -9.20
N THR A 10 -1.32 20.36 -8.30
CA THR A 10 0.13 20.50 -8.15
C THR A 10 0.79 19.14 -8.01
N LEU A 11 1.92 18.95 -8.71
CA LEU A 11 2.91 17.87 -8.53
C LEU A 11 3.23 17.61 -7.05
N ARG A 12 2.40 16.77 -6.43
CA ARG A 12 2.62 15.97 -5.23
C ARG A 12 1.84 14.69 -5.49
N THR A 13 2.38 13.82 -6.34
CA THR A 13 1.86 12.48 -6.60
C THR A 13 1.93 11.71 -5.28
N GLY A 14 0.84 11.74 -4.51
CA GLY A 14 0.71 10.89 -3.34
C GLY A 14 0.71 9.43 -3.78
N LEU A 15 1.27 8.55 -2.97
CA LEU A 15 1.23 7.11 -3.23
C LEU A 15 -0.18 6.51 -3.10
N TYR A 16 -1.13 7.32 -2.66
CA TYR A 16 -2.53 6.97 -2.41
C TYR A 16 -3.36 6.76 -3.70
N GLU A 17 -3.01 7.43 -4.80
CA GLU A 17 -3.68 7.31 -6.10
C GLU A 17 -2.68 7.57 -7.24
N PHE A 18 -2.54 6.63 -8.17
CA PHE A 18 -1.56 6.74 -9.28
C PHE A 18 -1.90 5.84 -10.47
N TRP A 19 -1.28 6.13 -11.62
CA TRP A 19 -1.42 5.33 -12.84
C TRP A 19 -0.24 4.37 -13.00
N THR A 20 -0.51 3.12 -13.35
CA THR A 20 0.53 2.16 -13.76
C THR A 20 1.04 2.49 -15.16
N ALA A 21 2.22 1.96 -15.52
CA ALA A 21 2.77 2.10 -16.87
C ALA A 21 1.87 1.48 -17.97
N GLU A 22 1.01 0.54 -17.59
CA GLU A 22 0.05 -0.14 -18.47
C GLU A 22 -1.29 0.61 -18.57
N GLY A 23 -1.43 1.75 -17.88
CA GLY A 23 -2.62 2.60 -17.94
C GLY A 23 -3.73 2.18 -16.98
N ALA A 24 -3.46 1.33 -15.98
CA ALA A 24 -4.43 1.04 -14.93
C ALA A 24 -4.38 2.12 -13.85
N HIS A 25 -5.55 2.57 -13.38
CA HIS A 25 -5.64 3.53 -12.30
C HIS A 25 -5.73 2.80 -10.95
N VAL A 26 -4.79 3.08 -10.05
CA VAL A 26 -4.70 2.47 -8.73
C VAL A 26 -5.20 3.48 -7.69
N TYR A 27 -6.22 3.07 -6.95
CA TYR A 27 -6.75 3.72 -5.76
C TYR A 27 -6.44 2.84 -4.53
N LEU A 28 -5.50 3.26 -3.67
CA LEU A 28 -5.12 2.42 -2.53
C LEU A 28 -6.17 2.37 -1.41
N HIS A 29 -7.06 3.35 -1.32
CA HIS A 29 -8.15 3.33 -0.33
C HIS A 29 -9.19 2.23 -0.58
N ASP A 30 -9.24 1.70 -1.81
CA ASP A 30 -10.07 0.55 -2.20
C ASP A 30 -9.33 -0.78 -2.02
N THR A 31 -8.15 -0.76 -1.39
CA THR A 31 -7.34 -1.94 -1.10
C THR A 31 -7.19 -2.16 0.39
N ASP A 32 -7.00 -3.42 0.76
CA ASP A 32 -6.54 -3.80 2.08
C ASP A 32 -5.03 -4.01 2.07
N PHE A 33 -4.34 -3.42 3.03
CA PHE A 33 -2.98 -3.80 3.38
C PHE A 33 -2.96 -5.25 3.89
N ARG A 34 -2.15 -6.10 3.26
CA ARG A 34 -2.09 -7.54 3.53
C ARG A 34 -0.84 -7.98 4.23
N ARG A 35 0.31 -7.41 3.83
CA ARG A 35 1.61 -7.94 4.25
C ARG A 35 2.69 -6.87 4.26
N LEU A 36 3.46 -6.88 5.33
CA LEU A 36 4.78 -6.26 5.43
C LEU A 36 5.85 -7.34 5.34
N THR A 37 6.82 -7.17 4.45
CA THR A 37 8.04 -8.00 4.45
C THR A 37 9.27 -7.10 4.58
N TYR A 38 10.05 -7.29 5.65
CA TYR A 38 11.30 -6.56 5.85
C TYR A 38 12.48 -7.52 5.82
N GLN A 39 13.43 -7.28 4.92
CA GLN A 39 14.64 -8.09 4.74
C GLN A 39 15.86 -7.24 5.15
N PRO A 40 16.57 -7.59 6.23
CA PRO A 40 17.67 -6.77 6.77
C PRO A 40 18.99 -6.89 6.00
N GLY A 41 18.94 -7.10 4.68
CA GLY A 41 20.12 -7.26 3.81
C GLY A 41 20.98 -5.99 3.65
N ARG A 42 21.84 -5.97 2.62
CA ARG A 42 22.63 -4.79 2.22
C ARG A 42 22.44 -4.50 0.72
N PRO A 43 21.54 -3.58 0.34
CA PRO A 43 20.70 -2.74 1.22
C PRO A 43 19.50 -3.51 1.82
N PRO A 44 18.94 -3.04 2.96
CA PRO A 44 17.69 -3.58 3.49
C PRO A 44 16.53 -3.30 2.54
N VAL A 45 15.54 -4.18 2.52
CA VAL A 45 14.40 -4.09 1.61
C VAL A 45 13.11 -4.19 2.40
N LEU A 46 12.18 -3.27 2.13
CA LEU A 46 10.81 -3.30 2.62
C LEU A 46 9.86 -3.53 1.45
N GLU A 47 8.97 -4.50 1.57
CA GLU A 47 7.86 -4.72 0.63
C GLU A 47 6.52 -4.62 1.36
N LEU A 48 5.60 -3.87 0.76
CA LEU A 48 4.24 -3.68 1.22
C LEU A 48 3.28 -4.21 0.16
N GLU A 49 2.43 -5.16 0.54
CA GLU A 49 1.44 -5.76 -0.36
C GLU A 49 0.03 -5.27 -0.01
N PHE A 50 -0.69 -4.83 -1.02
CA PHE A 50 -2.06 -4.36 -0.96
C PHE A 50 -2.92 -5.19 -1.91
N LEU A 51 -4.13 -5.53 -1.50
CA LEU A 51 -5.04 -6.37 -2.29
C LEU A 51 -6.37 -5.65 -2.48
N TYR A 52 -6.81 -5.57 -3.73
CA TYR A 52 -8.18 -5.19 -4.04
C TYR A 52 -9.17 -6.28 -3.59
N ASP A 53 -10.29 -5.85 -3.01
CA ASP A 53 -11.46 -6.72 -2.94
C ASP A 53 -12.00 -6.95 -4.37
N SER A 54 -12.45 -8.17 -4.64
CA SER A 54 -13.02 -8.55 -5.93
C SER A 54 -14.17 -7.66 -6.42
N GLN A 55 -14.94 -7.05 -5.51
CA GLN A 55 -16.06 -6.16 -5.83
C GLN A 55 -15.60 -4.78 -6.29
N TRP A 56 -14.42 -4.35 -5.86
CA TRP A 56 -13.87 -3.02 -6.11
C TRP A 56 -12.63 -3.04 -7.01
N THR A 57 -12.21 -4.23 -7.46
CA THR A 57 -11.05 -4.38 -8.35
C THR A 57 -11.35 -3.73 -9.70
N PRO A 58 -10.55 -2.75 -10.16
CA PRO A 58 -10.68 -2.19 -11.49
C PRO A 58 -10.59 -3.28 -12.57
N PRO A 59 -11.38 -3.23 -13.65
CA PRO A 59 -11.35 -4.25 -14.71
C PRO A 59 -9.93 -4.53 -15.25
N GLU A 60 -9.11 -3.49 -15.35
CA GLU A 60 -7.72 -3.54 -15.81
C GLU A 60 -6.81 -4.32 -14.85
N LEU A 61 -7.17 -4.35 -13.56
CA LEU A 61 -6.43 -5.05 -12.50
C LEU A 61 -7.07 -6.39 -12.11
N ALA A 62 -8.17 -6.81 -12.74
CA ALA A 62 -8.84 -8.06 -12.42
C ALA A 62 -7.92 -9.30 -12.53
N GLY A 63 -6.95 -9.25 -13.46
CA GLY A 63 -5.92 -10.29 -13.60
C GLY A 63 -4.77 -10.16 -12.60
N THR A 64 -4.53 -8.98 -12.04
CA THR A 64 -3.41 -8.65 -11.15
C THR A 64 -3.84 -7.75 -9.99
N PRO A 65 -4.70 -8.23 -9.07
CA PRO A 65 -5.33 -7.39 -8.05
C PRO A 65 -4.41 -7.04 -6.87
N VAL A 66 -3.15 -7.49 -6.89
CA VAL A 66 -2.18 -7.23 -5.83
C VAL A 66 -1.27 -6.08 -6.25
N VAL A 67 -1.29 -4.99 -5.50
CA VAL A 67 -0.35 -3.87 -5.65
C VAL A 67 0.80 -4.08 -4.67
N VAL A 68 2.03 -4.05 -5.16
CA VAL A 68 3.23 -4.23 -4.34
C VAL A 68 4.12 -3.01 -4.46
N PHE A 69 4.38 -2.38 -3.33
CA PHE A 69 5.41 -1.37 -3.19
C PHE A 69 6.70 -2.01 -2.66
N ARG A 70 7.81 -1.73 -3.31
CA ARG A 70 9.14 -2.17 -2.93
C ARG A 70 10.03 -0.97 -2.67
N PHE A 71 10.68 -0.96 -1.53
CA PHE A 71 11.59 0.09 -1.08
C PHE A 71 12.95 -0.53 -0.78
N GLU A 72 13.97 -0.09 -1.49
CA GLU A 72 15.36 -0.47 -1.22
C GLU A 72 16.02 0.55 -0.30
N ASP A 73 16.95 0.10 0.53
CA ASP A 73 17.59 0.89 1.60
C ASP A 73 16.57 1.48 2.60
N ALA A 74 15.53 0.70 2.88
CA ALA A 74 14.46 1.12 3.77
C ALA A 74 14.90 1.08 5.25
N ARG A 75 14.53 2.13 6.01
CA ARG A 75 14.75 2.23 7.46
C ARG A 75 13.43 2.49 8.17
N LEU A 76 12.97 1.49 8.91
CA LEU A 76 11.77 1.64 9.75
C LEU A 76 12.05 2.64 10.88
N LEU A 77 11.14 3.60 11.05
CA LEU A 77 11.18 4.59 12.13
C LEU A 77 10.14 4.27 13.21
N GLU A 78 8.94 3.89 12.77
CA GLU A 78 7.82 3.58 13.64
C GLU A 78 7.02 2.42 13.03
N TRP A 79 6.64 1.47 13.89
CA TRP A 79 5.63 0.46 13.58
C TRP A 79 4.78 0.26 14.83
N CYS A 80 3.53 0.71 14.76
CA CYS A 80 2.55 0.57 15.80
C CYS A 80 1.36 -0.23 15.25
N GLU A 81 0.97 -1.31 15.94
CA GLU A 81 -0.27 -2.06 15.67
C GLU A 81 -1.20 -1.84 16.87
N ASP A 82 -2.43 -1.40 16.63
CA ASP A 82 -3.47 -1.42 17.64
C ASP A 82 -3.93 -2.87 17.83
N ARG A 83 -3.35 -3.54 18.83
CA ARG A 83 -3.73 -4.92 19.21
C ARG A 83 -4.86 -4.97 20.24
N GLU A 84 -5.25 -3.85 20.82
CA GLU A 84 -6.13 -3.81 22.00
C GLU A 84 -7.34 -2.87 21.86
N GLY A 85 -7.53 -2.20 20.73
CA GLY A 85 -8.66 -1.28 20.51
C GLY A 85 -8.50 0.05 21.25
N HIS A 86 -7.27 0.46 21.52
CA HIS A 86 -6.96 1.64 22.31
C HIS A 86 -6.03 2.58 21.55
N ASP A 87 -6.67 3.28 20.62
CA ASP A 87 -6.39 4.68 20.27
C ASP A 87 -5.00 4.95 19.67
N TYR A 88 -4.87 4.76 18.35
CA TYR A 88 -3.98 5.62 17.55
C TYR A 88 -4.52 5.95 16.16
N VAL A 89 -5.36 5.09 15.56
CA VAL A 89 -6.07 5.39 14.29
C VAL A 89 -7.35 4.55 14.19
N SER A 90 -8.43 4.84 14.94
CA SER A 90 -9.83 4.54 14.52
C SER A 90 -10.86 4.66 15.67
N THR A 91 -11.76 5.63 15.55
CA THR A 91 -13.09 5.71 16.20
C THR A 91 -14.12 4.72 15.62
N HIS A 92 -13.69 3.72 14.84
CA HIS A 92 -14.54 2.80 14.08
C HIS A 92 -14.22 1.34 14.44
N PRO A 93 -14.87 0.78 15.48
CA PRO A 93 -14.69 -0.60 15.93
C PRO A 93 -15.16 -1.67 14.92
N HIS A 94 -15.61 -1.26 13.73
CA HIS A 94 -16.09 -2.12 12.66
C HIS A 94 -15.27 -2.02 11.37
N ALA A 95 -14.21 -1.20 11.32
CA ALA A 95 -13.36 -1.13 10.14
C ALA A 95 -12.60 -2.46 9.93
N PRO A 96 -12.62 -3.05 8.73
CA PRO A 96 -11.86 -4.25 8.42
C PRO A 96 -10.36 -4.07 8.72
N PRO A 97 -9.70 -5.07 9.33
CA PRO A 97 -8.25 -5.03 9.53
C PRO A 97 -7.52 -4.87 8.19
N GLY A 98 -6.61 -3.89 8.12
CA GLY A 98 -5.81 -3.64 6.93
C GLY A 98 -6.37 -2.61 5.95
N GLN A 99 -7.63 -2.17 6.10
CA GLN A 99 -8.16 -1.13 5.22
C GLN A 99 -7.28 0.14 5.32
N VAL A 100 -6.79 0.60 4.17
CA VAL A 100 -5.85 1.72 4.09
C VAL A 100 -6.60 3.02 4.30
N SER A 101 -6.18 3.81 5.30
CA SER A 101 -6.73 5.14 5.55
C SER A 101 -5.89 6.22 4.89
N CYS A 102 -4.56 6.07 4.84
CA CYS A 102 -3.64 7.01 4.21
C CYS A 102 -2.35 6.31 3.77
N PHE A 103 -1.79 6.73 2.63
CA PHE A 103 -0.39 6.44 2.30
C PHE A 103 0.27 7.69 1.70
N ASP A 104 1.10 8.34 2.49
CA ASP A 104 1.72 9.63 2.17
C ASP A 104 3.24 9.55 2.01
N TRP A 105 3.77 10.51 1.27
CA TRP A 105 5.19 10.72 1.03
C TRP A 105 5.50 12.22 1.12
N ASP A 106 6.52 12.58 1.90
CA ASP A 106 6.87 13.99 2.15
C ASP A 106 7.51 14.72 0.95
N GLY A 107 7.78 14.00 -0.14
CA GLY A 107 8.49 14.51 -1.32
C GLY A 107 10.01 14.32 -1.26
N SER A 108 10.53 13.71 -0.20
CA SER A 108 11.94 13.39 0.01
C SER A 108 12.09 11.89 0.26
N ASP A 109 12.27 11.47 1.50
CA ASP A 109 12.58 10.10 1.86
C ASP A 109 11.62 9.52 2.89
N LEU A 110 10.66 10.30 3.42
CA LEU A 110 9.76 9.85 4.49
C LEU A 110 8.43 9.37 3.93
N PHE A 111 8.05 8.16 4.32
CA PHE A 111 6.78 7.54 3.98
C PHE A 111 5.98 7.22 5.25
N THR A 112 4.68 7.44 5.17
CA THR A 112 3.74 7.14 6.25
C THR A 112 2.55 6.37 5.70
N LEU A 113 2.40 5.11 6.13
CA LEU A 113 1.24 4.28 5.85
C LEU A 113 0.38 4.16 7.11
N ASP A 114 -0.86 4.61 7.02
CA ASP A 114 -1.88 4.40 8.03
C ASP A 114 -2.96 3.45 7.50
N THR A 115 -3.27 2.43 8.29
CA THR A 115 -4.51 1.67 8.19
C THR A 115 -5.38 1.99 9.40
N PHE A 116 -6.61 1.49 9.45
CA PHE A 116 -7.45 1.62 10.65
C PHE A 116 -6.93 0.88 11.89
N THR A 117 -5.83 0.13 11.80
CA THR A 117 -5.29 -0.62 12.95
C THR A 117 -3.76 -0.54 13.04
N MET A 118 -3.10 0.19 12.15
CA MET A 118 -1.64 0.21 12.07
C MET A 118 -1.16 1.58 11.57
N ARG A 119 -0.06 2.05 12.17
CA ARG A 119 0.77 3.11 11.61
C ARG A 119 2.17 2.58 11.34
N LEU A 120 2.68 2.83 10.14
CA LEU A 120 4.02 2.52 9.71
C LEU A 120 4.69 3.78 9.15
N THR A 121 5.78 4.20 9.78
CA THR A 121 6.60 5.32 9.32
C THR A 121 8.00 4.80 9.00
N PHE A 122 8.51 5.11 7.82
CA PHE A 122 9.83 4.65 7.39
C PHE A 122 10.49 5.62 6.43
N ARG A 123 11.81 5.48 6.28
CA ARG A 123 12.59 6.20 5.28
C ARG A 123 13.03 5.28 4.16
N ALA A 124 12.96 5.76 2.92
CA ALA A 124 13.56 5.13 1.76
C ALA A 124 13.88 6.18 0.68
N PRO A 125 14.91 5.99 -0.15
CA PRO A 125 15.23 6.92 -1.24
C PRO A 125 14.24 6.87 -2.40
N ARG A 126 13.54 5.74 -2.58
CA ARG A 126 12.62 5.52 -3.70
C ARG A 126 11.62 4.40 -3.42
N ALA A 127 10.52 4.43 -4.15
CA ALA A 127 9.53 3.37 -4.23
C ALA A 127 9.50 2.80 -5.65
N GLU A 128 9.47 1.48 -5.77
CA GLU A 128 9.10 0.78 -7.00
C GLU A 128 7.72 0.16 -6.81
N VAL A 129 6.85 0.29 -7.80
CA VAL A 129 5.48 -0.21 -7.72
C VAL A 129 5.22 -1.22 -8.82
N THR A 130 4.64 -2.36 -8.46
CA THR A 130 4.26 -3.43 -9.39
C THR A 130 2.87 -3.95 -9.09
N VAL A 131 2.16 -4.43 -10.11
CA VAL A 131 0.89 -5.15 -9.95
C VAL A 131 1.11 -6.63 -10.28
N ARG A 132 0.49 -7.54 -9.52
CA ARG A 132 0.72 -8.99 -9.63
C ARG A 132 -0.56 -9.80 -9.46
N VAL A 133 -0.54 -11.00 -10.01
CA VAL A 133 -1.59 -12.01 -9.78
C VAL A 133 -1.67 -12.34 -8.29
N LYS A 134 -2.86 -12.68 -7.79
CA LYS A 134 -3.00 -13.25 -6.44
C LYS A 134 -2.29 -14.60 -6.41
N GLN A 135 -1.29 -14.77 -5.56
CA GLN A 135 -0.71 -16.09 -5.34
C GLN A 135 -1.76 -16.95 -4.62
N ASN A 136 -2.13 -18.10 -5.20
CA ASN A 136 -2.92 -19.09 -4.48
C ASN A 136 -2.10 -19.59 -3.28
N GLU A 137 -2.53 -19.27 -2.07
CA GLU A 137 -2.04 -19.96 -0.87
C GLU A 137 -2.33 -21.46 -1.10
N LYS A 138 -1.27 -22.28 -1.15
CA LYS A 138 -1.44 -23.74 -1.22
C LYS A 138 -2.33 -24.17 -0.05
N PRO A 139 -3.32 -25.06 -0.26
CA PRO A 139 -4.08 -25.62 0.85
C PRO A 139 -3.12 -26.35 1.78
N THR A 140 -2.98 -25.87 3.01
CA THR A 140 -2.31 -26.61 4.07
C THR A 140 -3.23 -27.78 4.42
N LEU A 141 -2.98 -28.95 3.81
CA LEU A 141 -3.60 -30.19 4.27
C LEU A 141 -3.12 -30.47 5.70
N PRO A 142 -4.00 -30.79 6.66
CA PRO A 142 -3.58 -31.21 7.98
C PRO A 142 -2.78 -32.52 7.88
N PRO A 143 -1.82 -32.75 8.80
CA PRO A 143 -1.12 -34.04 8.87
C PRO A 143 -2.10 -35.16 9.24
N ASP A 144 -1.94 -36.31 8.58
CA ASP A 144 -2.64 -37.58 8.86
C ASP A 144 -2.38 -38.11 10.28
#